data_AF-A0A392V7L2-F1
#
_entry.id   AF-A0A392V7L2-F1
#
_cell.length_a   1.000
_cell.length_b   1.000
_cell.length_c   1.000
_cell.angle_alpha   90.00
_cell.angle_beta   90.00
_cell.angle_gamma   90.00
#
_symmetry.space_group_name_H-M   'P 1'
#
loop_
_entity.id
_entity.type
_entity.pdbx_description
1 polymer ?
#
loop_
_entity_poly.entity_id
_entity_poly.type
_entity_poly.pdbx_seq_one_letter_code
_entity_poly.pdbx_strand_id
1 'polypeptide(L)' 'CDEKSLEDSLCQRVIVTPDGNITKPLDPDAASLSRDALAKTVYSRLFDW' A
#
# COMPACT_ATOMS: atom_id res chain seq x y z
N CYS A 1 -14.86 -0.05 2.03
CA CYS A 1 -13.49 0.08 1.50
C CYS A 1 -13.62 0.23 0.00
N ASP A 2 -12.90 1.16 -0.62
CA ASP A 2 -12.85 1.23 -2.08
C ASP A 2 -11.78 0.24 -2.58
N GLU A 3 -12.20 -0.77 -3.33
CA GLU A 3 -11.33 -1.88 -3.75
C GLU A 3 -10.19 -1.38 -4.66
N LYS A 4 -10.51 -0.48 -5.60
CA LYS A 4 -9.52 0.10 -6.52
C LYS A 4 -8.50 0.94 -5.78
N SER A 5 -8.95 1.77 -4.86
CA SER A 5 -8.06 2.59 -4.04
C SER A 5 -7.13 1.73 -3.17
N LEU A 6 -7.58 0.57 -2.70
CA LEU A 6 -6.74 -0.35 -1.94
C LEU A 6 -5.70 -1.03 -2.84
N GLU A 7 -6.12 -1.51 -4.01
CA GLU A 7 -5.21 -2.08 -5.01
C GLU A 7 -4.14 -1.07 -5.43
N ASP A 8 -4.54 0.16 -5.80
CA ASP A 8 -3.62 1.23 -6.18
C ASP A 8 -2.64 1.54 -5.04
N SER A 9 -3.11 1.56 -3.78
CA SER A 9 -2.26 1.81 -2.62
C SER A 9 -1.24 0.70 -2.34
N LEU A 10 -1.54 -0.55 -2.73
CA LEU A 10 -0.66 -1.71 -2.52
C LEU A 10 0.26 -1.98 -3.71
N CYS A 11 -0.20 -1.70 -4.93
CA CYS A 11 0.46 -2.07 -6.17
C CYS A 11 1.12 -0.89 -6.88
N GLN A 12 0.89 0.35 -6.44
CA GLN A 12 1.47 1.54 -7.06
C GLN A 12 2.24 2.39 -6.06
N ARG A 13 3.29 3.04 -6.56
CA ARG A 13 4.02 4.07 -5.84
C ARG A 13 3.73 5.43 -6.44
N VAL A 14 3.18 6.31 -5.62
CA VAL A 14 2.98 7.72 -5.96
C VAL A 14 4.22 8.51 -5.55
N ILE A 15 4.93 9.06 -6.53
CA ILE A 15 6.09 9.92 -6.32
C ILE A 15 5.61 11.37 -6.43
N VAL A 16 5.63 12.09 -5.31
CA VAL A 16 5.25 13.51 -5.27
C VAL A 16 6.42 14.35 -5.74
N THR A 17 6.21 15.10 -6.83
CA THR A 17 7.19 15.99 -7.46
C THR A 17 6.59 17.40 -7.53
N PRO A 18 7.37 18.50 -7.52
CA PRO A 18 6.83 19.85 -7.61
C PRO A 18 5.91 20.11 -8.82
N ASP A 19 6.18 19.43 -9.95
CA ASP A 19 5.38 19.53 -11.19
C ASP A 19 4.17 18.58 -11.21
N GLY A 20 3.97 17.76 -10.17
CA GLY A 20 2.85 16.83 -10.03
C GLY A 20 3.22 15.46 -9.49
N ASN A 21 2.19 14.62 -9.33
CA ASN A 21 2.37 13.24 -8.88
C ASN A 21 2.62 12.31 -10.07
N ILE A 22 3.68 11.50 -9.97
CA ILE A 22 3.99 10.45 -10.92
C ILE A 22 3.68 9.12 -10.26
N THR A 23 2.71 8.38 -10.81
CA THR A 23 2.36 7.04 -10.35
C THR A 23 3.12 6.00 -11.17
N LYS A 24 3.79 5.07 -10.50
CA LYS A 24 4.47 3.93 -11.13
C LYS A 24 4.04 2.63 -10.47
N PRO A 25 3.94 1.51 -11.21
CA PRO A 25 3.71 0.21 -10.60
C PRO A 25 4.88 -0.14 -9.67
N LEU A 26 4.53 -0.72 -8.53
CA LEU A 26 5.46 -1.18 -7.52
C LEU A 26 6.02 -2.56 -7.94
N ASP A 27 7.22 -2.87 -7.47
CA ASP A 27 7.80 -4.20 -7.65
C ASP A 27 6.91 -5.27 -6.96
N PRO A 28 6.69 -6.45 -7.59
CA PRO A 28 5.82 -7.48 -7.02
C PRO A 28 6.21 -7.96 -5.62
N ASP A 29 7.51 -8.00 -5.31
CA ASP A 29 7.99 -8.41 -3.99
C ASP A 29 7.67 -7.31 -2.95
N ALA A 30 7.85 -6.05 -3.35
CA ALA A 30 7.49 -4.91 -2.50
C ALA A 30 5.97 -4.80 -2.28
N ALA A 31 5.14 -5.09 -3.28
CA ALA A 31 3.68 -5.14 -3.16
C ALA A 31 3.21 -6.26 -2.22
N SER A 32 3.89 -7.41 -2.26
CA SER A 32 3.65 -8.52 -1.34
C SER A 32 4.02 -8.13 0.10
N LEU A 33 5.13 -7.44 0.28
CA LEU A 33 5.57 -6.94 1.59
C LEU A 33 4.57 -5.92 2.18
N SER A 34 4.05 -4.98 1.37
CA SER A 34 3.07 -4.00 1.84
C SER A 34 1.76 -4.65 2.26
N ARG A 35 1.29 -5.68 1.54
CA ARG A 35 0.12 -6.47 1.92
C ARG A 35 0.32 -7.12 3.30
N ASP A 36 1.48 -7.75 3.51
CA ASP A 36 1.77 -8.45 4.76
C ASP A 36 1.93 -7.48 5.93
N ALA A 37 2.52 -6.30 5.70
CA ALA A 37 2.62 -5.24 6.69
C ALA A 37 1.24 -4.68 7.08
N LEU A 38 0.35 -4.50 6.10
CA LEU A 38 -1.04 -4.11 6.35
C LEU A 38 -1.75 -5.15 7.22
N ALA A 39 -1.63 -6.43 6.85
CA ALA A 39 -2.22 -7.52 7.64
C ALA A 39 -1.70 -7.50 9.08
N LYS A 40 -0.38 -7.42 9.29
CA LYS A 40 0.22 -7.33 10.63
C LYS A 40 -0.34 -6.15 11.42
N THR A 41 -0.43 -4.96 10.81
CA THR A 41 -0.95 -3.77 11.48
C THR A 41 -2.42 -3.93 11.89
N VAL A 42 -3.25 -4.50 11.01
CA VAL A 42 -4.66 -4.76 11.30
C VAL A 42 -4.79 -5.80 12.41
N TYR A 43 -4.04 -6.89 12.33
CA TYR A 43 -4.08 -7.96 13.34
C TYR A 43 -3.56 -7.48 14.70
N SER A 44 -2.49 -6.70 14.75
CA SER A 44 -2.04 -6.07 15.99
C SER A 44 -3.16 -5.23 16.59
N ARG A 45 -3.72 -4.27 15.83
CA ARG A 45 -4.84 -3.43 16.32
C ARG A 45 -6.08 -4.20 16.76
N LEU A 46 -6.36 -5.33 16.14
CA LEU A 46 -7.52 -6.16 16.47
C LEU A 46 -7.31 -6.98 17.75
N PHE A 47 -6.06 -7.36 18.03
CA PHE A 47 -5.66 -8.21 19.15
C PHE A 47 -4.62 -7.53 20.05
N ASP A 48 -4.70 -6.19 20.18
CA ASP A 48 -3.90 -5.40 21.12
C ASP A 48 -4.40 -5.74 22.54
N TRP A 49 -3.88 -6.82 23.12
CA TRP A 49 -4.02 -7.17 24.55
C TRP A 49 -2.93 -6.49 25.38
#